data_AF-A0AAE9J2E9-F1
#
_entry.id   AF-A0AAE9J2E9-F1
#
_cell.length_a   1.000
_cell.length_b   1.000
_cell.length_c   1.000
_cell.angle_alpha   90.00
_cell.angle_beta   90.00
_cell.angle_gamma   90.00
#
_symmetry.space_group_name_H-M   'P 1'
#
loop_
_entity.id
_entity.type
_entity.pdbx_description
1 polymer ?
#
loop_
_entity_poly.entity_id
_entity_poly.type
_entity_poly.pdbx_seq_one_letter_code
_entity_poly.pdbx_strand_id
1 'polypeptide(L)'
;MPGPAGVPQRKMTYFVPKSDNSNEQVRVPNVIALVGLPARGKTYISHKLCRYLNWIGIKTKAFNVGEYRRKACNLEEEGENEFFSPNNARGQKIRDEVAQLAINDMGKYLDNKEGEVAILDATNTTRDRRKLLMEFCKNLMHDPPFRVFFVESVCDDPDIINSNITEVKINSPDYKGIMSQEEAKEDFLKRIENYRMQYEPLDEDYDEELSYIKVINAGKSFYVHNVNGHVQSRVVYFLMNIHLLPRSIYLSRHGESEYNCIGRLGGDSPLSANGLLYAGKLREYFEAEDLDDFRVWSSQKIRAAQTASHLKDLAGHTEFWKCLDEIDAGICEGLTYEDFEARYPKQFAERDKDKYHYRYPSGESYEDLVARLEPVIMELERQSNVLVISHQAVLRCILAYFTNKNRDDLPYLKVPLHTTIKLTPKAYSCEVELFPFPIKAADTYREKPDQKQ
;
A
#
# COMPACT_ATOMS: atom_id res chain seq x y z
N MET A 1 -15.64 -62.84 -46.83
CA MET A 1 -14.93 -61.57 -46.56
C MET A 1 -15.94 -60.57 -46.02
N PRO A 2 -15.91 -60.24 -44.73
CA PRO A 2 -16.86 -59.33 -44.11
C PRO A 2 -16.45 -57.87 -44.41
N GLY A 3 -17.41 -57.06 -44.88
CA GLY A 3 -17.25 -55.61 -45.03
C GLY A 3 -17.41 -54.89 -43.69
N PRO A 4 -16.87 -53.67 -43.53
CA PRO A 4 -16.84 -53.01 -42.24
C PRO A 4 -18.22 -52.53 -41.81
N ALA A 5 -18.53 -52.74 -40.53
CA ALA A 5 -19.74 -52.25 -39.87
C ALA A 5 -19.78 -50.72 -39.84
N GLY A 6 -20.90 -50.14 -40.27
CA GLY A 6 -21.15 -48.70 -40.21
C GLY A 6 -21.31 -48.23 -38.76
N VAL A 7 -20.59 -47.16 -38.41
CA VAL A 7 -20.66 -46.48 -37.12
C VAL A 7 -22.02 -45.76 -37.00
N PRO A 8 -22.74 -45.85 -35.87
CA PRO A 8 -23.99 -45.11 -35.68
C PRO A 8 -23.72 -43.61 -35.56
N GLN A 9 -24.42 -42.80 -36.36
CA GLN A 9 -24.43 -41.33 -36.23
C GLN A 9 -25.05 -40.93 -34.87
N ARG A 10 -24.24 -40.37 -33.97
CA ARG A 10 -24.74 -39.68 -32.77
C ARG A 10 -25.49 -38.42 -33.22
N LYS A 11 -26.77 -38.31 -32.84
CA LYS A 11 -27.54 -37.06 -32.91
C LYS A 11 -26.77 -35.98 -32.15
N MET A 12 -26.34 -34.91 -32.83
CA MET A 12 -25.90 -33.69 -32.17
C MET A 12 -27.12 -33.04 -31.51
N THR A 13 -27.21 -33.15 -30.19
CA THR A 13 -27.97 -32.17 -29.41
C THR A 13 -27.14 -30.91 -29.36
N TYR A 14 -27.63 -29.84 -29.97
CA TYR A 14 -27.06 -28.51 -29.79
C TYR A 14 -27.15 -28.15 -28.30
N PHE A 15 -26.01 -28.20 -27.62
CA PHE A 15 -25.84 -27.51 -26.35
C PHE A 15 -25.89 -26.02 -26.68
N VAL A 16 -26.98 -25.34 -26.31
CA VAL A 16 -26.96 -23.89 -26.21
C VAL A 16 -26.03 -23.58 -25.04
N PRO A 17 -24.89 -22.90 -25.25
CA PRO A 17 -24.06 -22.47 -24.14
C PRO A 17 -24.93 -21.56 -23.26
N LYS A 18 -25.02 -21.86 -21.95
CA LYS A 18 -25.38 -20.81 -21.00
C LYS A 18 -24.42 -19.64 -21.28
N SER A 19 -24.97 -18.43 -21.38
CA SER A 19 -24.20 -17.21 -21.60
C SER A 19 -22.93 -17.24 -20.75
N ASP A 20 -21.80 -17.12 -21.42
CA ASP A 20 -20.48 -17.16 -20.82
C ASP A 20 -20.30 -15.87 -20.01
N ASN A 21 -20.75 -15.89 -18.74
CA ASN A 21 -20.66 -14.77 -17.78
C ASN A 21 -19.20 -14.53 -17.30
N SER A 22 -18.19 -15.08 -17.97
CA SER A 22 -16.79 -14.97 -17.57
C SER A 22 -16.27 -13.52 -17.61
N ASN A 23 -16.87 -12.63 -18.41
CA ASN A 23 -16.51 -11.21 -18.46
C ASN A 23 -17.11 -10.34 -17.35
N GLU A 24 -18.19 -10.76 -16.67
CA GLU A 24 -18.80 -10.02 -15.54
C GLU A 24 -18.11 -10.32 -14.19
N GLN A 25 -17.31 -11.37 -14.09
CA GLN A 25 -16.75 -11.85 -12.82
C GLN A 25 -15.46 -11.15 -12.36
N VAL A 26 -14.80 -10.34 -13.20
CA VAL A 26 -13.49 -9.77 -12.84
C VAL A 26 -13.59 -8.43 -12.10
N ARG A 27 -14.60 -7.61 -12.44
CA ARG A 27 -14.75 -6.21 -11.96
C ARG A 27 -15.87 -6.03 -10.92
N VAL A 28 -16.05 -7.03 -10.07
CA VAL A 28 -17.01 -6.93 -8.96
C VAL A 28 -16.40 -6.06 -7.85
N PRO A 29 -17.10 -5.04 -7.32
CA PRO A 29 -16.63 -4.25 -6.18
C PRO A 29 -16.36 -5.13 -4.96
N ASN A 30 -15.30 -4.83 -4.20
CA ASN A 30 -14.93 -5.62 -3.03
C ASN A 30 -15.11 -4.81 -1.74
N VAL A 31 -15.65 -5.46 -0.72
CA VAL A 31 -15.65 -5.00 0.66
C VAL A 31 -14.64 -5.83 1.44
N ILE A 32 -13.63 -5.18 1.98
CA ILE A 32 -12.66 -5.79 2.88
C ILE A 32 -13.07 -5.44 4.31
N ALA A 33 -13.52 -6.43 5.07
CA ALA A 33 -14.03 -6.23 6.43
C ALA A 33 -13.01 -6.67 7.47
N LEU A 34 -12.51 -5.73 8.27
CA LEU A 34 -11.56 -6.07 9.32
C LEU A 34 -12.28 -6.73 10.51
N VAL A 35 -11.65 -7.73 11.11
CA VAL A 35 -12.16 -8.48 12.27
C VAL A 35 -11.09 -8.56 13.34
N GLY A 36 -11.50 -8.47 14.61
CA GLY A 36 -10.64 -8.76 15.76
C GLY A 36 -10.76 -7.73 16.88
N LEU A 37 -10.15 -8.06 18.01
CA LEU A 37 -10.18 -7.24 19.23
C LEU A 37 -9.50 -5.86 19.05
N PRO A 38 -9.79 -4.87 19.92
CA PRO A 38 -9.04 -3.61 19.94
C PRO A 38 -7.52 -3.82 20.13
N ALA A 39 -6.72 -2.86 19.64
CA ALA A 39 -5.24 -2.91 19.66
C ALA A 39 -4.59 -4.15 18.98
N ARG A 40 -5.26 -4.71 17.96
CA ARG A 40 -4.73 -5.80 17.12
C ARG A 40 -4.24 -5.34 15.75
N GLY A 41 -3.90 -4.06 15.56
CA GLY A 41 -3.36 -3.57 14.29
C GLY A 41 -4.34 -3.48 13.11
N LYS A 42 -5.66 -3.60 13.33
CA LYS A 42 -6.67 -3.46 12.25
C LYS A 42 -6.54 -2.14 11.48
N THR A 43 -6.56 -1.01 12.17
CA THR A 43 -6.44 0.30 11.52
C THR A 43 -5.11 0.44 10.78
N TYR A 44 -4.01 -0.11 11.32
CA TYR A 44 -2.72 -0.18 10.62
C TYR A 44 -2.83 -0.95 9.29
N ILE A 45 -3.40 -2.16 9.33
CA ILE A 45 -3.65 -2.99 8.16
C ILE A 45 -4.53 -2.25 7.15
N SER A 46 -5.60 -1.60 7.62
CA SER A 46 -6.51 -0.78 6.80
C SER A 46 -5.76 0.26 5.99
N HIS A 47 -4.92 1.07 6.66
CA HIS A 47 -4.20 2.16 6.00
C HIS A 47 -3.13 1.64 5.03
N LYS A 48 -2.34 0.64 5.42
CA LYS A 48 -1.33 0.05 4.53
C LYS A 48 -1.96 -0.59 3.30
N LEU A 49 -3.05 -1.34 3.48
CA LEU A 49 -3.73 -2.00 2.38
C LEU A 49 -4.40 -0.97 1.45
N CYS A 50 -5.06 0.05 2.01
CA CYS A 50 -5.64 1.14 1.24
C CYS A 50 -4.58 1.87 0.40
N ARG A 51 -3.43 2.18 1.00
CA ARG A 51 -2.29 2.82 0.33
C ARG A 51 -1.75 1.95 -0.80
N TYR A 52 -1.53 0.67 -0.54
CA TYR A 52 -1.04 -0.27 -1.53
C TYR A 52 -1.99 -0.44 -2.71
N LEU A 53 -3.27 -0.70 -2.46
CA LEU A 53 -4.26 -0.88 -3.51
C LEU A 53 -4.39 0.38 -4.40
N ASN A 54 -4.44 1.57 -3.80
CA ASN A 54 -4.48 2.82 -4.55
C ASN A 54 -3.22 3.03 -5.40
N TRP A 55 -2.04 2.72 -4.83
CA TRP A 55 -0.75 2.86 -5.51
C TRP A 55 -0.67 1.96 -6.74
N ILE A 56 -1.12 0.70 -6.67
CA ILE A 56 -1.11 -0.23 -7.83
C ILE A 56 -2.23 0.02 -8.85
N GLY A 57 -3.13 0.98 -8.62
CA GLY A 57 -4.18 1.28 -9.60
C GLY A 57 -5.63 1.12 -9.11
N ILE A 58 -5.85 0.40 -8.00
CA ILE A 58 -7.19 -0.02 -7.54
C ILE A 58 -7.77 1.04 -6.59
N LYS A 59 -8.81 1.75 -7.04
CA LYS A 59 -9.41 2.85 -6.26
C LYS A 59 -10.01 2.32 -4.95
N THR A 60 -9.40 2.71 -3.84
CA THR A 60 -9.73 2.14 -2.52
C THR A 60 -9.97 3.22 -1.48
N LYS A 61 -10.97 3.02 -0.62
CA LYS A 61 -11.25 3.91 0.52
C LYS A 61 -11.51 3.13 1.80
N ALA A 62 -10.96 3.61 2.92
CA ALA A 62 -11.23 3.04 4.25
C ALA A 62 -12.36 3.81 4.95
N PHE A 63 -13.23 3.06 5.64
CA PHE A 63 -14.37 3.53 6.42
C PHE A 63 -14.16 3.11 7.87
N ASN A 64 -13.62 4.03 8.69
CA ASN A 64 -13.30 3.76 10.08
C ASN A 64 -14.51 4.03 10.98
N VAL A 65 -15.17 2.97 11.46
CA VAL A 65 -16.36 3.11 12.32
C VAL A 65 -16.07 3.87 13.61
N GLY A 66 -14.82 3.82 14.10
CA GLY A 66 -14.37 4.62 15.24
C GLY A 66 -14.45 6.13 15.01
N GLU A 67 -14.23 6.61 13.78
CA GLU A 67 -14.39 8.02 13.40
C GLU A 67 -15.85 8.43 13.31
N TYR A 68 -16.72 7.57 12.77
CA TYR A 68 -18.16 7.81 12.75
C TYR A 68 -18.70 7.94 14.18
N ARG A 69 -18.29 7.04 15.08
CA ARG A 69 -18.63 7.11 16.51
C ARG A 69 -18.18 8.40 17.18
N ARG A 70 -16.94 8.86 16.94
CA ARG A 70 -16.44 10.13 17.48
C ARG A 70 -17.20 11.36 16.99
N LYS A 71 -17.76 11.32 15.78
CA LYS A 71 -18.60 12.41 15.25
C LYS A 71 -20.03 12.37 15.81
N ALA A 72 -20.54 11.19 16.15
CA ALA A 72 -21.90 10.99 16.62
C ALA A 72 -22.07 11.21 18.13
N CYS A 73 -21.01 11.01 18.92
CA CYS A 73 -21.08 11.11 20.38
C CYS A 73 -19.82 11.74 20.98
N ASN A 74 -20.00 12.65 21.94
CA ASN A 74 -18.96 13.13 22.84
C ASN A 74 -18.93 12.23 24.08
N LEU A 75 -17.84 11.50 24.27
CA LEU A 75 -17.69 10.52 25.38
C LEU A 75 -17.31 11.16 26.72
N GLU A 76 -17.22 12.49 26.79
CA GLU A 76 -16.81 13.25 27.97
C GLU A 76 -17.76 13.06 29.18
N GLU A 77 -19.02 12.64 28.97
CA GLU A 77 -20.03 12.54 30.04
C GLU A 77 -20.30 11.12 30.58
N GLU A 78 -19.88 10.04 29.89
CA GLU A 78 -20.34 8.66 30.22
C GLU A 78 -19.22 7.67 30.61
N GLY A 79 -17.95 8.06 30.56
CA GLY A 79 -16.82 7.14 30.81
C GLY A 79 -16.62 6.13 29.67
N GLU A 80 -15.44 6.15 29.05
CA GLU A 80 -15.23 5.47 27.77
C GLU A 80 -15.43 3.95 27.82
N ASN A 81 -14.94 3.23 28.84
CA ASN A 81 -15.11 1.78 28.90
C ASN A 81 -16.57 1.32 29.08
N GLU A 82 -17.38 2.07 29.83
CA GLU A 82 -18.77 1.71 30.16
C GLU A 82 -19.65 1.83 28.93
N PHE A 83 -19.32 2.79 28.04
CA PHE A 83 -19.90 2.86 26.70
C PHE A 83 -19.73 1.52 25.97
N PHE A 84 -18.55 0.90 26.00
CA PHE A 84 -18.27 -0.37 25.30
C PHE A 84 -18.73 -1.63 26.02
N SER A 85 -19.32 -1.52 27.22
CA SER A 85 -19.86 -2.67 27.94
C SER A 85 -20.95 -3.39 27.12
N PRO A 86 -20.97 -4.74 27.11
CA PRO A 86 -22.06 -5.49 26.47
C PRO A 86 -23.41 -5.27 27.16
N ASN A 87 -23.40 -4.84 28.43
CA ASN A 87 -24.61 -4.59 29.22
C ASN A 87 -25.15 -3.15 29.02
N ASN A 88 -24.44 -2.30 28.27
CA ASN A 88 -24.88 -0.94 27.99
C ASN A 88 -25.72 -0.92 26.70
N ALA A 89 -27.04 -1.11 26.85
CA ALA A 89 -27.98 -1.14 25.73
C ALA A 89 -27.99 0.16 24.90
N ARG A 90 -27.81 1.32 25.55
CA ARG A 90 -27.72 2.62 24.85
C ARG A 90 -26.45 2.70 24.02
N GLY A 91 -25.30 2.37 24.61
CA GLY A 91 -24.02 2.33 23.92
C GLY A 91 -24.02 1.35 22.75
N GLN A 92 -24.64 0.18 22.92
CA GLN A 92 -24.79 -0.81 21.85
C GLN A 92 -25.63 -0.26 20.69
N LYS A 93 -26.79 0.33 20.98
CA LYS A 93 -27.65 0.93 19.95
C LYS A 93 -26.91 2.00 19.14
N ILE A 94 -26.19 2.90 19.82
CA ILE A 94 -25.38 3.93 19.17
C ILE A 94 -24.31 3.30 18.27
N ARG A 95 -23.58 2.29 18.78
CA ARG A 95 -22.56 1.58 18.00
C ARG A 95 -23.14 0.91 16.75
N ASP A 96 -24.34 0.36 16.84
CA ASP A 96 -25.00 -0.27 15.71
C ASP A 96 -25.43 0.76 14.66
N GLU A 97 -25.99 1.90 15.09
CA GLU A 97 -26.38 3.01 14.22
C GLU A 97 -25.17 3.60 13.48
N VAL A 98 -24.07 3.91 14.17
CA VAL A 98 -22.87 4.49 13.53
C VAL A 98 -22.20 3.51 12.57
N ALA A 99 -22.23 2.22 12.91
CA ALA A 99 -21.66 1.20 12.05
C ALA A 99 -22.57 0.94 10.82
N GLN A 100 -23.90 1.09 10.94
CA GLN A 100 -24.81 1.09 9.80
C GLN A 100 -24.60 2.30 8.88
N LEU A 101 -24.37 3.49 9.45
CA LEU A 101 -24.03 4.69 8.67
C LEU A 101 -22.74 4.47 7.84
N ALA A 102 -21.70 3.91 8.46
CA ALA A 102 -20.46 3.59 7.75
C ALA A 102 -20.67 2.55 6.63
N ILE A 103 -21.47 1.51 6.87
CA ILE A 103 -21.82 0.49 5.84
C ILE A 103 -22.60 1.14 4.68
N ASN A 104 -23.54 2.04 4.97
CA ASN A 104 -24.31 2.73 3.93
C ASN A 104 -23.44 3.66 3.08
N ASP A 105 -22.54 4.43 3.70
CA ASP A 105 -21.60 5.29 2.97
C ASP A 105 -20.60 4.48 2.14
N MET A 106 -20.16 3.33 2.67
CA MET A 106 -19.34 2.35 1.96
C MET A 106 -20.06 1.80 0.73
N GLY A 107 -21.34 1.43 0.87
CA GLY A 107 -22.16 0.96 -0.25
C GLY A 107 -22.31 2.04 -1.33
N LYS A 108 -22.67 3.27 -0.95
CA LYS A 108 -22.79 4.41 -1.88
C LYS A 108 -21.49 4.66 -2.65
N TYR A 109 -20.34 4.60 -2.00
CA TYR A 109 -19.04 4.77 -2.65
C TYR A 109 -18.81 3.74 -3.77
N LEU A 110 -19.20 2.49 -3.55
CA LEU A 110 -19.07 1.42 -4.55
C LEU A 110 -20.15 1.51 -5.63
N ASP A 111 -21.42 1.73 -5.25
CA ASP A 111 -22.55 1.86 -6.18
C ASP A 111 -22.38 3.06 -7.14
N ASN A 112 -21.89 4.18 -6.63
CA ASN A 112 -21.60 5.38 -7.43
C ASN A 112 -20.36 5.23 -8.33
N LYS A 113 -19.65 4.10 -8.26
CA LYS A 113 -18.40 3.84 -8.98
C LYS A 113 -17.31 4.86 -8.65
N GLU A 114 -17.34 5.42 -7.44
CA GLU A 114 -16.28 6.30 -6.92
C GLU A 114 -15.02 5.49 -6.61
N GLY A 115 -15.16 4.19 -6.31
CA GLY A 115 -14.05 3.24 -6.26
C GLY A 115 -14.44 1.79 -6.45
N GLU A 116 -13.44 0.93 -6.28
CA GLU A 116 -13.50 -0.50 -6.59
C GLU A 116 -13.41 -1.36 -5.32
N VAL A 117 -12.76 -0.84 -4.27
CA VAL A 117 -12.60 -1.52 -2.99
C VAL A 117 -12.94 -0.59 -1.84
N ALA A 118 -13.73 -1.08 -0.90
CA ALA A 118 -14.00 -0.38 0.34
C ALA A 118 -13.53 -1.21 1.53
N ILE A 119 -12.75 -0.60 2.42
CA ILE A 119 -12.23 -1.26 3.63
C ILE A 119 -13.07 -0.80 4.82
N LEU A 120 -13.83 -1.71 5.43
CA LEU A 120 -14.59 -1.45 6.65
C LEU A 120 -13.70 -1.75 7.88
N ASP A 121 -13.16 -0.70 8.50
CA ASP A 121 -12.35 -0.80 9.72
C ASP A 121 -13.23 -0.70 10.97
N ALA A 122 -13.57 -1.88 11.50
CA ALA A 122 -14.32 -2.06 12.75
C ALA A 122 -13.85 -3.34 13.46
N THR A 123 -14.39 -3.63 14.65
CA THR A 123 -14.07 -4.87 15.36
C THR A 123 -14.73 -6.10 14.73
N ASN A 124 -15.99 -5.98 14.29
CA ASN A 124 -16.77 -7.05 13.64
C ASN A 124 -16.63 -8.42 14.34
N THR A 125 -16.57 -8.40 15.67
CA THR A 125 -16.19 -9.54 16.52
C THR A 125 -17.30 -10.57 16.70
N THR A 126 -18.55 -10.27 16.32
CA THR A 126 -19.68 -11.21 16.44
C THR A 126 -20.13 -11.72 15.06
N ARG A 127 -20.63 -12.95 15.00
CA ARG A 127 -21.17 -13.55 13.77
C ARG A 127 -22.38 -12.80 13.24
N ASP A 128 -23.27 -12.35 14.12
CA ASP A 128 -24.44 -11.56 13.75
C ASP A 128 -24.06 -10.28 12.99
N ARG A 129 -23.01 -9.57 13.45
CA ARG A 129 -22.50 -8.38 12.79
C ARG A 129 -21.96 -8.70 11.40
N ARG A 130 -21.21 -9.80 11.26
CA ARG A 130 -20.66 -10.26 9.97
C ARG A 130 -21.78 -10.70 9.02
N LYS A 131 -22.81 -11.38 9.53
CA LYS A 131 -23.98 -11.80 8.76
C LYS A 131 -24.75 -10.60 8.21
N LEU A 132 -25.00 -9.57 9.03
CA LEU A 132 -25.64 -8.32 8.58
C LEU A 132 -24.84 -7.65 7.45
N LEU A 133 -23.52 -7.62 7.56
CA LEU A 133 -22.66 -7.10 6.49
C LEU A 133 -22.77 -7.95 5.20
N MET A 134 -22.76 -9.27 5.33
CA MET A 134 -22.93 -10.18 4.19
C MET A 134 -24.27 -9.99 3.50
N GLU A 135 -25.36 -9.86 4.26
CA GLU A 135 -26.71 -9.59 3.75
C GLU A 135 -26.79 -8.25 3.04
N PHE A 136 -26.16 -7.20 3.59
CA PHE A 136 -26.04 -5.91 2.94
C PHE A 136 -25.30 -6.03 1.60
N CYS A 137 -24.10 -6.62 1.57
CA CYS A 137 -23.28 -6.73 0.37
C CYS A 137 -23.88 -7.63 -0.72
N LYS A 138 -24.59 -8.70 -0.34
CA LYS A 138 -25.28 -9.62 -1.26
C LYS A 138 -26.65 -9.10 -1.71
N ASN A 139 -27.10 -7.95 -1.21
CA ASN A 139 -28.40 -7.39 -1.56
C ASN A 139 -28.48 -7.12 -3.07
N LEU A 140 -29.59 -7.54 -3.69
CA LEU A 140 -29.86 -7.36 -5.12
C LEU A 140 -30.08 -5.90 -5.53
N MET A 141 -30.14 -4.97 -4.58
CA MET A 141 -30.11 -3.53 -4.85
C MET A 141 -28.72 -3.06 -5.34
N HIS A 142 -27.66 -3.83 -5.08
CA HIS A 142 -26.32 -3.59 -5.62
C HIS A 142 -26.16 -4.31 -6.96
N ASP A 143 -25.66 -3.60 -7.97
CA ASP A 143 -25.45 -4.14 -9.32
C ASP A 143 -24.02 -3.88 -9.81
N PRO A 144 -23.12 -4.88 -9.79
CA PRO A 144 -23.31 -6.23 -9.23
C PRO A 144 -23.26 -6.24 -7.68
N PRO A 145 -23.75 -7.31 -7.02
CA PRO A 145 -23.55 -7.51 -5.59
C PRO A 145 -22.06 -7.49 -5.21
N PHE A 146 -21.74 -6.95 -4.04
CA PHE A 146 -20.35 -6.78 -3.62
C PHE A 146 -19.75 -8.10 -3.13
N ARG A 147 -18.47 -8.33 -3.45
CA ARG A 147 -17.70 -9.42 -2.85
C ARG A 147 -17.19 -9.02 -1.49
N VAL A 148 -17.29 -9.90 -0.51
CA VAL A 148 -16.78 -9.64 0.85
C VAL A 148 -15.55 -10.49 1.10
N PHE A 149 -14.52 -9.90 1.69
CA PHE A 149 -13.32 -10.58 2.15
C PHE A 149 -12.98 -10.14 3.57
N PHE A 150 -12.98 -11.06 4.53
CA PHE A 150 -12.67 -10.72 5.91
C PHE A 150 -11.16 -10.82 6.17
N VAL A 151 -10.62 -9.84 6.88
CA VAL A 151 -9.23 -9.84 7.36
C VAL A 151 -9.27 -9.79 8.88
N GLU A 152 -9.08 -10.95 9.51
CA GLU A 152 -9.03 -11.07 10.95
C GLU A 152 -7.61 -10.91 11.46
N SER A 153 -7.39 -9.98 12.39
CA SER A 153 -6.11 -9.83 13.07
C SER A 153 -6.19 -10.41 14.48
N VAL A 154 -5.50 -11.52 14.68
CA VAL A 154 -5.42 -12.24 15.95
C VAL A 154 -4.02 -12.02 16.54
N CYS A 155 -3.95 -11.53 17.78
CA CYS A 155 -2.68 -11.39 18.49
C CYS A 155 -2.89 -11.69 19.96
N ASP A 156 -2.13 -12.63 20.48
CA ASP A 156 -2.12 -13.00 21.91
C ASP A 156 -0.77 -12.65 22.56
N ASP A 157 0.19 -12.17 21.78
CA ASP A 157 1.48 -11.69 22.25
C ASP A 157 1.32 -10.39 23.07
N PRO A 158 1.63 -10.41 24.39
CA PRO A 158 1.43 -9.27 25.26
C PRO A 158 2.33 -8.08 24.91
N ASP A 159 3.51 -8.29 24.35
CA ASP A 159 4.46 -7.22 24.03
C ASP A 159 3.95 -6.42 22.83
N ILE A 160 3.45 -7.11 21.81
CA ILE A 160 2.83 -6.49 20.62
C ILE A 160 1.57 -5.71 21.03
N ILE A 161 0.76 -6.28 21.91
CA ILE A 161 -0.47 -5.61 22.40
C ILE A 161 -0.10 -4.35 23.19
N ASN A 162 0.87 -4.43 24.10
CA ASN A 162 1.34 -3.29 24.87
C ASN A 162 1.90 -2.19 23.95
N SER A 163 2.74 -2.53 22.97
CA SER A 163 3.28 -1.57 22.00
C SER A 163 2.15 -0.87 21.23
N ASN A 164 1.18 -1.63 20.73
CA ASN A 164 0.03 -1.08 20.00
C ASN A 164 -0.83 -0.15 20.86
N ILE A 165 -1.01 -0.45 22.15
CA ILE A 165 -1.74 0.43 23.07
C ILE A 165 -0.96 1.73 23.26
N THR A 166 0.33 1.64 23.59
CA THR A 166 1.16 2.81 23.91
C THR A 166 1.37 3.73 22.71
N GLU A 167 1.72 3.19 21.53
CA GLU A 167 2.03 3.99 20.36
C GLU A 167 0.80 4.71 19.79
N VAL A 168 -0.33 4.00 19.73
CA VAL A 168 -1.48 4.40 18.91
C VAL A 168 -2.68 4.83 19.74
N LYS A 169 -2.95 4.18 20.87
CA LYS A 169 -4.23 4.34 21.59
C LYS A 169 -4.16 5.36 22.71
N ILE A 170 -3.08 5.38 23.47
CA ILE A 170 -2.87 6.42 24.51
C ILE A 170 -2.83 7.82 23.89
N ASN A 171 -2.25 7.96 22.70
CA ASN A 171 -2.20 9.23 21.97
C ASN A 171 -3.44 9.51 21.11
N SER A 172 -4.44 8.64 21.13
CA SER A 172 -5.63 8.80 20.31
C SER A 172 -6.58 9.89 20.86
N PRO A 173 -7.46 10.47 20.02
CA PRO A 173 -8.43 11.48 20.48
C PRO A 173 -9.37 10.99 21.58
N ASP A 174 -9.51 9.67 21.73
CA ASP A 174 -10.31 9.03 22.78
C ASP A 174 -9.70 9.27 24.19
N TYR A 175 -8.38 9.46 24.31
CA TYR A 175 -7.68 9.56 25.62
C TYR A 175 -6.84 10.84 25.79
N LYS A 176 -6.40 11.44 24.69
CA LYS A 176 -5.45 12.56 24.71
C LYS A 176 -6.03 13.78 25.43
N GLY A 177 -5.40 14.15 26.53
CA GLY A 177 -5.77 15.35 27.32
C GLY A 177 -6.95 15.14 28.27
N ILE A 178 -7.49 13.92 28.35
CA ILE A 178 -8.63 13.57 29.22
C ILE A 178 -8.15 12.87 30.50
N MET A 179 -7.17 11.96 30.38
CA MET A 179 -6.62 11.19 31.51
C MET A 179 -5.12 10.94 31.37
N SER A 180 -4.47 10.45 32.43
CA SER A 180 -3.05 10.06 32.40
C SER A 180 -2.80 8.85 31.49
N GLN A 181 -1.53 8.59 31.15
CA GLN A 181 -1.20 7.45 30.29
C GLN A 181 -1.52 6.11 30.97
N GLU A 182 -1.30 6.04 32.28
CA GLU A 182 -1.60 4.88 33.11
C GLU A 182 -3.11 4.60 33.16
N GLU A 183 -3.92 5.63 33.43
CA GLU A 183 -5.39 5.53 33.44
C GLU A 183 -5.94 5.15 32.07
N ALA A 184 -5.41 5.74 30.98
CA ALA A 184 -5.80 5.42 29.61
C ALA A 184 -5.50 3.94 29.28
N LYS A 185 -4.35 3.43 29.73
CA LYS A 185 -3.98 2.03 29.54
C LYS A 185 -4.94 1.10 30.29
N GLU A 186 -5.27 1.40 31.54
CA GLU A 186 -6.21 0.60 32.34
C GLU A 186 -7.63 0.61 31.76
N ASP A 187 -8.14 1.78 31.36
CA ASP A 187 -9.44 1.91 30.70
C ASP A 187 -9.49 1.10 29.40
N PHE A 188 -8.43 1.19 28.59
CA PHE A 188 -8.36 0.47 27.32
C PHE A 188 -8.28 -1.05 27.51
N LEU A 189 -7.62 -1.54 28.55
CA LEU A 189 -7.60 -2.98 28.88
C LEU A 189 -9.01 -3.48 29.26
N LYS A 190 -9.76 -2.71 30.06
CA LYS A 190 -11.17 -3.04 30.38
C LYS A 190 -12.04 -3.05 29.13
N ARG A 191 -11.82 -2.10 28.21
CA ARG A 191 -12.48 -2.08 26.90
C ARG A 191 -12.17 -3.32 26.08
N ILE A 192 -10.93 -3.82 26.06
CA ILE A 192 -10.59 -5.07 25.38
C ILE A 192 -11.38 -6.25 25.97
N GLU A 193 -11.46 -6.33 27.30
CA GLU A 193 -12.17 -7.41 27.98
C GLU A 193 -13.68 -7.39 27.65
N ASN A 194 -14.28 -6.21 27.55
CA ASN A 194 -15.67 -6.06 27.11
C ASN A 194 -15.91 -6.67 25.72
N TYR A 195 -15.01 -6.47 24.77
CA TYR A 195 -15.09 -7.11 23.45
C TYR A 195 -14.80 -8.61 23.51
N ARG A 196 -13.90 -9.04 24.40
CA ARG A 196 -13.52 -10.45 24.56
C ARG A 196 -14.70 -11.32 24.98
N MET A 197 -15.57 -10.81 25.85
CA MET A 197 -16.77 -11.52 26.31
C MET A 197 -17.74 -11.90 25.20
N GLN A 198 -17.70 -11.21 24.06
CA GLN A 198 -18.59 -11.44 22.91
C GLN A 198 -17.82 -11.84 21.64
N TYR A 199 -16.51 -12.11 21.74
CA TYR A 199 -15.69 -12.35 20.57
C TYR A 199 -15.90 -13.78 20.04
N GLU A 200 -16.39 -13.85 18.81
CA GLU A 200 -16.55 -15.04 18.00
C GLU A 200 -15.57 -14.97 16.83
N PRO A 201 -14.37 -15.56 16.95
CA PRO A 201 -13.39 -15.61 15.87
C PRO A 201 -13.99 -16.21 14.60
N LEU A 202 -13.41 -15.88 13.44
CA LEU A 202 -13.75 -16.61 12.22
C LEU A 202 -13.38 -18.09 12.42
N ASP A 203 -14.13 -19.01 11.83
CA ASP A 203 -13.92 -20.44 12.02
C ASP A 203 -14.34 -21.24 10.79
N GLU A 204 -13.60 -22.28 10.43
CA GLU A 204 -13.86 -23.02 9.18
C GLU A 204 -15.16 -23.82 9.21
N ASP A 205 -15.57 -24.31 10.39
CA ASP A 205 -16.80 -25.08 10.55
C ASP A 205 -18.04 -24.18 10.59
N TYR A 206 -17.92 -22.98 11.17
CA TYR A 206 -19.04 -22.04 11.32
C TYR A 206 -19.15 -21.01 10.19
N ASP A 207 -18.04 -20.68 9.52
CA ASP A 207 -17.93 -19.63 8.51
C ASP A 207 -17.51 -20.21 7.13
N GLU A 208 -17.92 -21.44 6.81
CA GLU A 208 -17.53 -22.20 5.59
C GLU A 208 -17.71 -21.40 4.29
N GLU A 209 -18.81 -20.65 4.17
CA GLU A 209 -19.13 -19.87 2.96
C GLU A 209 -18.36 -18.55 2.85
N LEU A 210 -17.65 -18.11 3.89
CA LEU A 210 -16.98 -16.82 3.91
C LEU A 210 -15.59 -16.90 3.25
N SER A 211 -15.18 -15.82 2.59
CA SER A 211 -13.80 -15.65 2.12
C SER A 211 -13.02 -14.85 3.16
N TYR A 212 -11.92 -15.40 3.69
CA TYR A 212 -11.17 -14.70 4.74
C TYR A 212 -9.70 -15.07 4.85
N ILE A 213 -8.95 -14.20 5.52
CA ILE A 213 -7.60 -14.45 6.02
C ILE A 213 -7.52 -14.11 7.50
N LYS A 214 -6.91 -15.00 8.28
CA LYS A 214 -6.47 -14.73 9.65
C LYS A 214 -4.98 -14.40 9.62
N VAL A 215 -4.62 -13.23 10.13
CA VAL A 215 -3.24 -12.78 10.36
C VAL A 215 -2.96 -12.98 11.84
N ILE A 216 -2.10 -13.95 12.17
CA ILE A 216 -1.87 -14.39 13.55
C ILE A 216 -0.50 -13.89 14.03
N ASN A 217 -0.50 -13.24 15.20
CA ASN A 217 0.68 -12.70 15.89
C ASN A 217 1.58 -11.89 14.95
N ALA A 218 1.06 -10.77 14.44
CA ALA A 218 1.82 -9.83 13.59
C ALA A 218 2.41 -10.44 12.31
N GLY A 219 1.72 -11.44 11.73
CA GLY A 219 2.15 -12.09 10.48
C GLY A 219 3.09 -13.27 10.68
N LYS A 220 3.21 -13.80 11.91
CA LYS A 220 3.95 -15.04 12.19
C LYS A 220 3.36 -16.26 11.48
N SER A 221 2.04 -16.30 11.36
CA SER A 221 1.33 -17.35 10.64
C SER A 221 0.02 -16.83 10.07
N PHE A 222 -0.46 -17.51 9.03
CA PHE A 222 -1.67 -17.13 8.31
C PHE A 222 -2.56 -18.34 8.11
N TYR A 223 -3.87 -18.12 8.13
CA TYR A 223 -4.87 -19.09 7.69
C TYR A 223 -5.75 -18.41 6.65
N VAL A 224 -5.88 -19.02 5.47
CA VAL A 224 -6.56 -18.43 4.31
C VAL A 224 -7.64 -19.37 3.84
N HIS A 225 -8.87 -18.85 3.68
CA HIS A 225 -10.05 -19.64 3.33
C HIS A 225 -10.81 -19.01 2.16
N ASN A 226 -11.20 -19.86 1.20
CA ASN A 226 -12.12 -19.54 0.10
C ASN A 226 -11.81 -18.22 -0.67
N VAL A 227 -10.56 -18.00 -1.08
CA VAL A 227 -10.15 -16.79 -1.81
C VAL A 227 -10.79 -16.74 -3.20
N ASN A 228 -11.45 -15.63 -3.52
CA ASN A 228 -12.17 -15.44 -4.77
C ASN A 228 -11.74 -14.14 -5.49
N GLY A 229 -11.18 -14.31 -6.69
CA GLY A 229 -10.80 -13.21 -7.57
C GLY A 229 -9.44 -12.57 -7.25
N HIS A 230 -9.06 -11.64 -8.12
CA HIS A 230 -7.71 -11.09 -8.13
C HIS A 230 -7.43 -10.12 -6.97
N VAL A 231 -8.42 -9.32 -6.54
CA VAL A 231 -8.27 -8.38 -5.42
C VAL A 231 -7.95 -9.14 -4.13
N GLN A 232 -8.73 -10.16 -3.79
CA GLN A 232 -8.52 -10.95 -2.58
C GLN A 232 -7.15 -11.66 -2.61
N SER A 233 -6.75 -12.20 -3.76
CA SER A 233 -5.43 -12.82 -3.93
C SER A 233 -4.29 -11.82 -3.68
N ARG A 234 -4.42 -10.58 -4.18
CA ARG A 234 -3.45 -9.49 -3.93
C ARG A 234 -3.44 -9.04 -2.48
N VAL A 235 -4.60 -9.01 -1.81
CA VAL A 235 -4.69 -8.69 -0.38
C VAL A 235 -3.94 -9.75 0.44
N VAL A 236 -4.18 -11.04 0.17
CA VAL A 236 -3.46 -12.14 0.84
C VAL A 236 -1.95 -12.00 0.61
N TYR A 237 -1.53 -11.84 -0.65
CA TYR A 237 -0.12 -11.67 -0.99
C TYR A 237 0.53 -10.48 -0.27
N PHE A 238 -0.15 -9.33 -0.23
CA PHE A 238 0.34 -8.16 0.49
C PHE A 238 0.47 -8.43 2.00
N LEU A 239 -0.59 -8.96 2.63
CA LEU A 239 -0.61 -9.22 4.07
C LEU A 239 0.45 -10.22 4.52
N MET A 240 0.83 -11.17 3.66
CA MET A 240 1.91 -12.13 3.93
C MET A 240 3.31 -11.50 3.90
N ASN A 241 3.47 -10.31 3.31
CA ASN A 241 4.76 -9.64 3.15
C ASN A 241 4.93 -8.39 4.01
N ILE A 242 3.88 -7.92 4.70
CA ILE A 242 3.99 -6.73 5.54
C ILE A 242 4.71 -7.03 6.86
N HIS A 243 5.59 -6.12 7.22
CA HIS A 243 6.32 -6.17 8.48
C HIS A 243 5.83 -5.08 9.46
N LEU A 244 5.61 -5.45 10.73
CA LEU A 244 5.07 -4.56 11.77
C LEU A 244 6.13 -3.90 12.67
N LEU A 245 7.38 -4.36 12.70
CA LEU A 245 8.41 -3.73 13.55
C LEU A 245 8.90 -2.40 12.94
N PRO A 246 9.33 -1.45 13.80
CA PRO A 246 9.99 -0.23 13.38
C PRO A 246 11.25 -0.52 12.55
N ARG A 247 11.45 0.25 11.48
CA ARG A 247 12.60 0.12 10.58
C ARG A 247 12.84 1.42 9.80
N SER A 248 14.01 1.51 9.16
CA SER A 248 14.34 2.62 8.27
C SER A 248 14.64 2.12 6.86
N ILE A 249 14.03 2.78 5.87
CA ILE A 249 14.32 2.58 4.46
C ILE A 249 15.03 3.84 3.96
N TYR A 250 16.16 3.68 3.30
CA TYR A 250 16.94 4.78 2.74
C TYR A 250 16.77 4.80 1.23
N LEU A 251 16.47 5.96 0.68
CA LEU A 251 16.42 6.18 -0.77
C LEU A 251 17.52 7.16 -1.14
N SER A 252 18.29 6.84 -2.17
CA SER A 252 19.18 7.81 -2.77
C SER A 252 19.24 7.63 -4.29
N ARG A 253 19.38 8.74 -5.01
CA ARG A 253 19.76 8.65 -6.41
C ARG A 253 21.21 8.18 -6.51
N HIS A 254 21.58 7.66 -7.66
CA HIS A 254 22.99 7.63 -8.04
C HIS A 254 23.63 9.02 -7.88
N GLY A 255 24.96 9.08 -7.70
CA GLY A 255 25.70 10.33 -7.83
C GLY A 255 25.47 11.01 -9.18
N GLU A 256 25.73 12.31 -9.28
CA GLU A 256 25.64 13.05 -10.54
C GLU A 256 26.35 12.30 -11.68
N SER A 257 25.65 12.05 -12.80
CA SER A 257 26.23 11.42 -13.98
C SER A 257 26.63 12.44 -15.04
N GLU A 258 27.46 12.03 -16.01
CA GLU A 258 27.83 12.89 -17.13
C GLU A 258 26.59 13.43 -17.88
N TYR A 259 25.55 12.60 -18.06
CA TYR A 259 24.30 13.06 -18.69
C TYR A 259 23.53 14.07 -17.83
N ASN A 260 23.62 13.99 -16.50
CA ASN A 260 23.03 15.04 -15.65
C ASN A 260 23.74 16.38 -15.88
N CYS A 261 25.07 16.38 -16.01
CA CYS A 261 25.84 17.61 -16.26
C CYS A 261 25.45 18.32 -17.56
N ILE A 262 25.03 17.56 -18.58
CA ILE A 262 24.63 18.09 -19.90
C ILE A 262 23.12 18.02 -20.17
N GLY A 263 22.30 17.76 -19.15
CA GLY A 263 20.84 17.81 -19.24
C GLY A 263 20.18 16.73 -20.11
N ARG A 264 20.82 15.57 -20.30
CA ARG A 264 20.29 14.47 -21.13
C ARG A 264 19.43 13.48 -20.35
N LEU A 265 18.35 13.04 -20.98
CA LEU A 265 17.41 12.04 -20.46
C LEU A 265 17.98 10.61 -20.61
N GLY A 266 17.63 9.75 -19.66
CA GLY A 266 17.92 8.31 -19.75
C GLY A 266 19.42 7.98 -19.89
N GLY A 267 19.72 7.07 -20.81
CA GLY A 267 21.04 6.59 -21.15
C GLY A 267 21.67 5.71 -20.07
N ASP A 268 22.96 5.45 -20.29
CA ASP A 268 23.79 4.69 -19.35
C ASP A 268 25.17 5.34 -19.19
N SER A 269 25.19 6.66 -18.96
CA SER A 269 26.43 7.39 -18.69
C SER A 269 26.98 7.11 -17.28
N PRO A 270 28.32 7.14 -17.11
CA PRO A 270 28.96 6.97 -15.82
C PRO A 270 28.79 8.21 -14.92
N LEU A 271 29.22 8.07 -13.67
CA LEU A 271 29.32 9.16 -12.71
C LEU A 271 30.27 10.27 -13.19
N SER A 272 29.91 11.52 -12.89
CA SER A 272 30.80 12.68 -12.96
C SER A 272 31.82 12.66 -11.81
N ALA A 273 32.78 13.59 -11.83
CA ALA A 273 33.70 13.77 -10.69
C ALA A 273 32.96 14.08 -9.38
N ASN A 274 31.89 14.89 -9.43
CA ASN A 274 31.07 15.18 -8.25
C ASN A 274 30.25 13.95 -7.84
N GLY A 275 29.79 13.15 -8.80
CA GLY A 275 29.09 11.89 -8.53
C GLY A 275 29.98 10.87 -7.80
N LEU A 276 31.24 10.76 -8.18
CA LEU A 276 32.23 9.93 -7.47
C LEU A 276 32.51 10.45 -6.05
N LEU A 277 32.65 11.77 -5.89
CA LEU A 277 32.81 12.39 -4.57
C LEU A 277 31.58 12.10 -3.68
N TYR A 278 30.38 12.17 -4.26
CA TYR A 278 29.14 11.83 -3.56
C TYR A 278 29.11 10.37 -3.12
N ALA A 279 29.48 9.42 -4.00
CA ALA A 279 29.52 8.01 -3.65
C ALA A 279 30.47 7.74 -2.46
N GLY A 280 31.62 8.42 -2.42
CA GLY A 280 32.53 8.39 -1.26
C GLY A 280 31.89 8.93 0.02
N LYS A 281 31.21 10.08 -0.04
CA LYS A 281 30.51 10.65 1.14
C LYS A 281 29.31 9.83 1.59
N LEU A 282 28.62 9.17 0.66
CA LEU A 282 27.54 8.25 0.98
C LEU A 282 28.06 7.04 1.75
N ARG A 283 29.23 6.50 1.36
CA ARG A 283 29.93 5.46 2.13
C ARG A 283 30.24 5.92 3.55
N GLU A 284 30.88 7.09 3.70
CA GLU A 284 31.21 7.66 5.03
C GLU A 284 29.95 7.83 5.91
N TYR A 285 28.83 8.24 5.32
CA TYR A 285 27.55 8.36 6.04
C TYR A 285 27.06 7.00 6.58
N PHE A 286 27.02 5.96 5.74
CA PHE A 286 26.54 4.65 6.19
C PHE A 286 27.54 3.90 7.09
N GLU A 287 28.83 4.19 6.98
CA GLU A 287 29.85 3.71 7.92
C GLU A 287 29.63 4.33 9.32
N ALA A 288 29.20 5.59 9.39
CA ALA A 288 28.90 6.25 10.66
C ALA A 288 27.54 5.89 11.26
N GLU A 289 26.53 5.57 10.42
CA GLU A 289 25.22 5.11 10.90
C GLU A 289 25.27 3.69 11.51
N ASP A 290 26.28 2.88 11.17
CA ASP A 290 26.56 1.55 11.74
C ASP A 290 25.29 0.66 11.82
N LEU A 291 24.67 0.44 10.66
CA LEU A 291 23.38 -0.25 10.56
C LEU A 291 23.53 -1.77 10.57
N ASP A 292 22.83 -2.43 11.49
CA ASP A 292 22.67 -3.89 11.49
C ASP A 292 21.90 -4.41 10.27
N ASP A 293 22.34 -5.56 9.72
CA ASP A 293 21.81 -6.22 8.51
C ASP A 293 21.58 -5.23 7.33
N PHE A 294 22.54 -4.32 7.12
CA PHE A 294 22.44 -3.32 6.06
C PHE A 294 22.48 -3.94 4.67
N ARG A 295 21.43 -3.67 3.87
CA ARG A 295 21.29 -4.14 2.49
C ARG A 295 21.32 -2.98 1.51
N VAL A 296 21.95 -3.19 0.37
CA VAL A 296 22.01 -2.21 -0.72
C VAL A 296 21.37 -2.79 -1.97
N TRP A 297 20.33 -2.13 -2.47
CA TRP A 297 19.72 -2.44 -3.76
C TRP A 297 20.04 -1.35 -4.76
N SER A 298 20.48 -1.74 -5.93
CA SER A 298 20.84 -0.82 -7.01
C SER A 298 20.13 -1.19 -8.31
N SER A 299 19.94 -0.20 -9.18
CA SER A 299 19.61 -0.50 -10.57
C SER A 299 20.80 -1.12 -11.32
N GLN A 300 20.58 -1.60 -12.54
CA GLN A 300 21.65 -2.15 -13.37
C GLN A 300 22.39 -1.09 -14.20
N LYS A 301 21.92 0.17 -14.17
CA LYS A 301 22.57 1.29 -14.85
C LYS A 301 23.92 1.63 -14.20
N ILE A 302 24.93 1.89 -15.02
CA ILE A 302 26.33 2.04 -14.60
C ILE A 302 26.50 3.09 -13.50
N ARG A 303 25.82 4.23 -13.59
CA ARG A 303 25.86 5.31 -12.57
C ARG A 303 25.38 4.87 -11.18
N ALA A 304 24.31 4.08 -11.13
CA ALA A 304 23.79 3.54 -9.86
C ALA A 304 24.71 2.44 -9.35
N ALA A 305 25.17 1.56 -10.24
CA ALA A 305 26.08 0.48 -9.89
C ALA A 305 27.44 0.98 -9.39
N GLN A 306 27.99 2.03 -9.99
CA GLN A 306 29.20 2.71 -9.52
C GLN A 306 28.98 3.28 -8.11
N THR A 307 27.87 3.98 -7.87
CA THR A 307 27.54 4.52 -6.54
C THR A 307 27.43 3.38 -5.50
N ALA A 308 26.71 2.31 -5.82
CA ALA A 308 26.55 1.15 -4.94
C ALA A 308 27.86 0.39 -4.69
N SER A 309 28.79 0.40 -5.65
CA SER A 309 30.07 -0.30 -5.51
C SER A 309 30.93 0.22 -4.35
N HIS A 310 30.76 1.49 -3.96
CA HIS A 310 31.43 2.09 -2.81
C HIS A 310 30.91 1.60 -1.45
N LEU A 311 29.77 0.90 -1.40
CA LEU A 311 29.12 0.45 -0.17
C LEU A 311 29.22 -1.07 0.03
N LYS A 312 29.84 -1.80 -0.91
CA LYS A 312 29.87 -3.27 -0.92
C LYS A 312 30.57 -3.89 0.29
N ASP A 313 31.54 -3.18 0.86
CA ASP A 313 32.27 -3.60 2.06
C ASP A 313 31.46 -3.40 3.36
N LEU A 314 30.50 -2.45 3.35
CA LEU A 314 29.64 -2.17 4.50
C LEU A 314 28.35 -3.00 4.48
N ALA A 315 27.82 -3.32 3.29
CA ALA A 315 26.56 -4.02 3.14
C ALA A 315 26.74 -5.54 3.28
N GLY A 316 25.85 -6.19 4.05
CA GLY A 316 25.79 -7.65 4.12
C GLY A 316 25.44 -8.26 2.76
N HIS A 317 24.59 -7.57 1.99
CA HIS A 317 24.23 -7.94 0.62
C HIS A 317 24.07 -6.70 -0.27
N THR A 318 24.63 -6.77 -1.48
CA THR A 318 24.43 -5.79 -2.55
C THR A 318 23.80 -6.47 -3.76
N GLU A 319 22.62 -6.01 -4.17
CA GLU A 319 21.84 -6.63 -5.24
C GLU A 319 21.53 -5.64 -6.37
N PHE A 320 21.50 -6.14 -7.62
CA PHE A 320 21.28 -5.32 -8.81
C PHE A 320 19.99 -5.72 -9.53
N TRP A 321 18.98 -4.86 -9.45
CA TRP A 321 17.62 -5.13 -9.87
C TRP A 321 17.30 -4.37 -11.15
N LYS A 322 17.02 -5.08 -12.23
CA LYS A 322 16.62 -4.46 -13.50
C LYS A 322 15.35 -3.61 -13.35
N CYS A 323 14.43 -4.02 -12.47
CA CYS A 323 13.22 -3.26 -12.18
C CYS A 323 13.47 -1.96 -11.39
N LEU A 324 14.71 -1.66 -10.99
CA LEU A 324 15.12 -0.36 -10.45
C LEU A 324 15.76 0.56 -11.51
N ASP A 325 15.87 0.15 -12.77
CA ASP A 325 16.38 1.02 -13.85
C ASP A 325 15.48 2.24 -14.05
N GLU A 326 16.05 3.36 -14.50
CA GLU A 326 15.30 4.59 -14.76
C GLU A 326 14.16 4.35 -15.76
N ILE A 327 13.14 5.19 -15.72
CA ILE A 327 12.07 5.20 -16.72
C ILE A 327 12.66 5.22 -18.14
N ASP A 328 12.20 4.31 -18.98
CA ASP A 328 12.63 4.25 -20.38
C ASP A 328 12.00 5.40 -21.19
N ALA A 329 12.82 6.34 -21.65
CA ALA A 329 12.36 7.46 -22.47
C ALA A 329 12.17 7.09 -23.95
N GLY A 330 12.37 5.83 -24.33
CA GLY A 330 12.18 5.29 -25.67
C GLY A 330 12.97 6.06 -26.72
N ILE A 331 12.27 6.58 -27.74
CA ILE A 331 12.91 7.39 -28.79
C ILE A 331 13.53 8.72 -28.29
N CYS A 332 13.25 9.12 -27.04
CA CYS A 332 13.76 10.34 -26.43
C CYS A 332 15.01 10.10 -25.55
N GLU A 333 15.51 8.87 -25.48
CA GLU A 333 16.74 8.52 -24.77
C GLU A 333 17.94 9.34 -25.29
N GLY A 334 18.71 9.92 -24.38
CA GLY A 334 19.89 10.72 -24.67
C GLY A 334 19.62 12.12 -25.24
N LEU A 335 18.36 12.54 -25.38
CA LEU A 335 17.98 13.92 -25.74
C LEU A 335 18.02 14.84 -24.53
N THR A 336 18.25 16.13 -24.78
CA THR A 336 17.93 17.19 -23.82
C THR A 336 16.42 17.47 -23.82
N TYR A 337 15.91 18.19 -22.82
CA TYR A 337 14.50 18.61 -22.85
C TYR A 337 14.24 19.59 -24.00
N GLU A 338 15.19 20.44 -24.34
CA GLU A 338 15.14 21.36 -25.47
C GLU A 338 15.09 20.60 -26.81
N ASP A 339 15.92 19.56 -26.97
CA ASP A 339 15.86 18.67 -28.13
C ASP A 339 14.52 17.94 -28.21
N PHE A 340 14.00 17.47 -27.07
CA PHE A 340 12.72 16.77 -27.01
C PHE A 340 11.56 17.68 -27.44
N GLU A 341 11.51 18.92 -26.94
CA GLU A 341 10.51 19.92 -27.33
C GLU A 341 10.63 20.29 -28.80
N ALA A 342 11.85 20.52 -29.31
CA ALA A 342 12.06 20.91 -30.70
C ALA A 342 11.74 19.79 -31.70
N ARG A 343 12.12 18.54 -31.40
CA ARG A 343 11.94 17.38 -32.31
C ARG A 343 10.55 16.76 -32.20
N TYR A 344 9.96 16.76 -31.01
CA TYR A 344 8.70 16.08 -30.70
C TYR A 344 7.74 17.00 -29.89
N PRO A 345 7.37 18.17 -30.43
CA PRO A 345 6.61 19.18 -29.68
C PRO A 345 5.24 18.70 -29.21
N LYS A 346 4.58 17.85 -30.00
CA LYS A 346 3.29 17.26 -29.63
C LYS A 346 3.44 16.34 -28.41
N GLN A 347 4.43 15.45 -28.44
CA GLN A 347 4.73 14.51 -27.36
C GLN A 347 5.15 15.24 -26.08
N PHE A 348 5.93 16.31 -26.21
CA PHE A 348 6.32 17.16 -25.10
C PHE A 348 5.09 17.78 -24.41
N ALA A 349 4.16 18.36 -25.18
CA ALA A 349 2.92 18.93 -24.66
C ALA A 349 1.98 17.87 -24.04
N GLU A 350 1.86 16.69 -24.67
CA GLU A 350 1.07 15.57 -24.12
C GLU A 350 1.61 15.08 -22.77
N ARG A 351 2.94 15.00 -22.65
CA ARG A 351 3.60 14.65 -21.38
C ARG A 351 3.34 15.67 -20.28
N ASP A 352 3.33 16.95 -20.62
CA ASP A 352 3.06 18.01 -19.64
C ASP A 352 1.61 18.02 -19.17
N LYS A 353 0.68 17.69 -20.08
CA LYS A 353 -0.75 17.60 -19.79
C LYS A 353 -1.07 16.47 -18.82
N ASP A 354 -0.51 15.27 -19.04
CA ASP A 354 -0.74 14.09 -18.20
C ASP A 354 0.54 13.27 -18.04
N LYS A 355 1.42 13.77 -17.18
CA LYS A 355 2.74 13.19 -16.96
C LYS A 355 2.72 11.79 -16.36
N TYR A 356 1.63 11.41 -15.68
CA TYR A 356 1.52 10.09 -15.08
C TYR A 356 1.21 9.02 -16.14
N HIS A 357 0.19 9.26 -16.97
CA HIS A 357 -0.25 8.29 -17.99
C HIS A 357 0.52 8.40 -19.31
N TYR A 358 1.18 9.52 -19.58
CA TYR A 358 2.00 9.67 -20.78
C TYR A 358 3.08 8.58 -20.85
N ARG A 359 3.00 7.75 -21.90
CA ARG A 359 4.00 6.76 -22.25
C ARG A 359 4.89 7.30 -23.35
N TYR A 360 6.19 7.34 -23.12
CA TYR A 360 7.15 7.66 -24.18
C TYR A 360 6.99 6.67 -25.37
N PRO A 361 7.06 7.13 -26.63
CA PRO A 361 7.03 6.21 -27.77
C PRO A 361 8.17 5.19 -27.69
N SER A 362 7.84 3.90 -27.70
CA SER A 362 8.78 2.79 -27.45
C SER A 362 9.47 2.82 -26.08
N GLY A 363 8.85 3.46 -25.09
CA GLY A 363 9.33 3.54 -23.71
C GLY A 363 8.20 3.32 -22.68
N GLU A 364 8.36 3.90 -21.50
CA GLU A 364 7.50 3.71 -20.33
C GLU A 364 6.71 4.98 -19.96
N SER A 365 5.62 4.80 -19.22
CA SER A 365 4.95 5.83 -18.40
C SER A 365 5.29 5.67 -16.91
N TYR A 366 4.86 6.61 -16.06
CA TYR A 366 4.92 6.39 -14.61
C TYR A 366 3.98 5.26 -14.16
N GLU A 367 2.88 5.03 -14.87
CA GLU A 367 1.99 3.89 -14.62
C GLU A 367 2.69 2.55 -14.89
N ASP A 368 3.44 2.44 -15.99
CA ASP A 368 4.26 1.25 -16.27
C ASP A 368 5.31 1.04 -15.17
N LEU A 369 5.93 2.14 -14.72
CA LEU A 369 6.94 2.12 -13.68
C LEU A 369 6.38 1.63 -12.34
N VAL A 370 5.19 2.08 -11.96
CA VAL A 370 4.46 1.60 -10.77
C VAL A 370 4.22 0.09 -10.87
N ALA A 371 3.72 -0.40 -12.01
CA ALA A 371 3.46 -1.82 -12.21
C ALA A 371 4.75 -2.66 -12.09
N ARG A 372 5.87 -2.20 -12.68
CA ARG A 372 7.17 -2.90 -12.60
C ARG A 372 7.81 -2.84 -11.21
N LEU A 373 7.50 -1.82 -10.42
CA LEU A 373 8.05 -1.64 -9.06
C LEU A 373 7.25 -2.37 -7.99
N GLU A 374 6.10 -2.98 -8.31
CA GLU A 374 5.32 -3.74 -7.33
C GLU A 374 6.15 -4.78 -6.55
N PRO A 375 7.00 -5.63 -7.19
CA PRO A 375 7.85 -6.58 -6.46
C PRO A 375 8.87 -5.90 -5.54
N VAL A 376 9.39 -4.73 -5.91
CA VAL A 376 10.30 -3.94 -5.07
C VAL A 376 9.57 -3.46 -3.82
N ILE A 377 8.35 -2.95 -3.97
CA ILE A 377 7.55 -2.50 -2.82
C ILE A 377 7.24 -3.65 -1.87
N MET A 378 6.93 -4.84 -2.39
CA MET A 378 6.69 -6.03 -1.55
C MET A 378 7.91 -6.39 -0.73
N GLU A 379 9.10 -6.36 -1.33
CA GLU A 379 10.32 -6.66 -0.61
C GLU A 379 10.71 -5.53 0.37
N LEU A 380 10.50 -4.26 0.03
CA LEU A 380 10.64 -3.15 1.00
C LEU A 380 9.66 -3.25 2.18
N GLU A 381 8.48 -3.83 1.96
CA GLU A 381 7.53 -4.09 3.05
C GLU A 381 7.99 -5.24 3.96
N ARG A 382 8.85 -6.14 3.46
CA ARG A 382 9.37 -7.32 4.17
C ARG A 382 10.71 -7.08 4.89
N GLN A 383 11.62 -6.33 4.27
CA GLN A 383 12.97 -6.11 4.77
C GLN A 383 13.03 -5.06 5.90
N SER A 384 14.17 -5.02 6.60
CA SER A 384 14.50 -4.04 7.64
C SER A 384 15.26 -2.82 7.06
N ASN A 385 16.58 -2.75 7.24
CA ASN A 385 17.44 -1.63 6.86
C ASN A 385 17.93 -1.78 5.42
N VAL A 386 17.26 -1.10 4.49
CA VAL A 386 17.59 -1.16 3.06
C VAL A 386 17.91 0.21 2.52
N LEU A 387 19.04 0.36 1.82
CA LEU A 387 19.32 1.48 0.94
C LEU A 387 19.01 1.12 -0.51
N VAL A 388 18.12 1.89 -1.14
CA VAL A 388 17.80 1.81 -2.57
C VAL A 388 18.53 2.93 -3.31
N ILE A 389 19.50 2.57 -4.15
CA ILE A 389 20.24 3.46 -5.05
C ILE A 389 19.66 3.35 -6.46
N SER A 390 18.88 4.35 -6.86
CA SER A 390 18.17 4.33 -8.15
C SER A 390 18.13 5.72 -8.78
N HIS A 391 17.01 6.07 -9.40
CA HIS A 391 16.88 7.20 -10.32
C HIS A 391 15.68 8.07 -10.00
N GLN A 392 15.54 9.18 -10.72
CA GLN A 392 14.58 10.21 -10.35
C GLN A 392 13.14 9.72 -10.48
N ALA A 393 12.74 9.08 -11.58
CA ALA A 393 11.36 8.62 -11.74
C ALA A 393 11.05 7.42 -10.83
N VAL A 394 11.99 6.48 -10.68
CA VAL A 394 11.84 5.30 -9.82
C VAL A 394 11.63 5.69 -8.36
N LEU A 395 12.51 6.56 -7.83
CA LEU A 395 12.41 6.96 -6.42
C LEU A 395 11.19 7.83 -6.14
N ARG A 396 10.67 8.56 -7.14
CA ARG A 396 9.36 9.21 -7.02
C ARG A 396 8.25 8.19 -6.79
N CYS A 397 8.22 7.09 -7.55
CA CYS A 397 7.22 6.03 -7.36
C CYS A 397 7.30 5.39 -5.97
N ILE A 398 8.51 5.06 -5.51
CA ILE A 398 8.73 4.45 -4.18
C ILE A 398 8.37 5.46 -3.08
N LEU A 399 8.82 6.71 -3.19
CA LEU A 399 8.48 7.76 -2.22
C LEU A 399 6.97 8.00 -2.17
N ALA A 400 6.29 8.03 -3.32
CA ALA A 400 4.84 8.19 -3.39
C ALA A 400 4.09 7.06 -2.68
N TYR A 401 4.58 5.82 -2.78
CA TYR A 401 4.04 4.70 -2.01
C TYR A 401 4.11 4.98 -0.51
N PHE A 402 5.30 5.23 0.03
CA PHE A 402 5.48 5.38 1.48
C PHE A 402 4.81 6.65 2.04
N THR A 403 4.77 7.73 1.26
CA THR A 403 4.18 9.01 1.66
C THR A 403 2.71 9.18 1.24
N ASN A 404 2.08 8.12 0.72
CA ASN A 404 0.68 8.09 0.32
C ASN A 404 0.30 9.24 -0.63
N LYS A 405 1.11 9.48 -1.66
CA LYS A 405 0.87 10.51 -2.68
C LYS A 405 0.07 9.95 -3.83
N ASN A 406 -0.85 10.75 -4.34
CA ASN A 406 -1.71 10.37 -5.47
C ASN A 406 -0.92 10.40 -6.80
N ARG A 407 -1.58 9.94 -7.87
CA ARG A 407 -1.00 9.85 -9.23
C ARG A 407 -0.68 11.22 -9.84
N ASP A 408 -1.39 12.27 -9.43
CA ASP A 408 -1.19 13.63 -9.95
C ASP A 408 0.06 14.29 -9.35
N ASP A 409 0.40 13.95 -8.11
CA ASP A 409 1.55 14.47 -7.37
C ASP A 409 2.82 13.64 -7.61
N LEU A 410 2.68 12.32 -7.79
CA LEU A 410 3.79 11.36 -7.88
C LEU A 410 4.89 11.78 -8.90
N PRO A 411 4.58 12.15 -10.16
CA PRO A 411 5.59 12.53 -11.15
C PRO A 411 6.35 13.83 -10.82
N TYR A 412 5.95 14.54 -9.77
CA TYR A 412 6.46 15.85 -9.37
C TYR A 412 7.06 15.85 -7.96
N LEU A 413 7.18 14.70 -7.30
CA LEU A 413 7.89 14.63 -6.02
C LEU A 413 9.37 15.02 -6.20
N LYS A 414 9.90 15.79 -5.24
CA LYS A 414 11.29 16.25 -5.27
C LYS A 414 12.19 15.14 -4.74
N VAL A 415 13.11 14.68 -5.60
CA VAL A 415 14.16 13.71 -5.27
C VAL A 415 15.48 14.26 -5.82
N PRO A 416 16.13 15.20 -5.09
CA PRO A 416 17.33 15.86 -5.55
C PRO A 416 18.54 14.91 -5.64
N LEU A 417 19.54 15.27 -6.45
CA LEU A 417 20.83 14.60 -6.43
C LEU A 417 21.53 14.83 -5.09
N HIS A 418 22.43 13.91 -4.74
CA HIS A 418 23.32 14.02 -3.58
C HIS A 418 22.57 14.26 -2.26
N THR A 419 21.42 13.63 -2.10
CA THR A 419 20.59 13.72 -0.89
C THR A 419 20.05 12.34 -0.59
N THR A 420 20.33 11.85 0.62
CA THR A 420 19.74 10.60 1.12
C THR A 420 18.41 10.94 1.78
N ILE A 421 17.37 10.18 1.45
CA ILE A 421 16.04 10.30 2.05
C ILE A 421 15.85 9.11 2.99
N LYS A 422 15.71 9.36 4.28
CA LYS A 422 15.38 8.34 5.27
C LYS A 422 13.87 8.30 5.46
N LEU A 423 13.31 7.12 5.31
CA LEU A 423 11.90 6.82 5.51
C LEU A 423 11.78 5.98 6.78
N THR A 424 10.97 6.45 7.73
CA THR A 424 10.62 5.69 8.94
C THR A 424 9.11 5.44 8.92
N PRO A 425 8.66 4.26 8.42
CA PRO A 425 7.25 3.93 8.38
C PRO A 425 6.66 3.84 9.80
N LYS A 426 5.59 4.60 10.04
CA LYS A 426 4.79 4.57 11.26
C LYS A 426 3.42 3.96 10.97
N ALA A 427 2.59 3.85 12.01
CA ALA A 427 1.30 3.20 11.90
C ALA A 427 0.33 3.84 10.89
N TYR A 428 0.37 5.17 10.75
CA TYR A 428 -0.54 5.94 9.89
C TYR A 428 0.16 6.88 8.91
N SER A 429 1.49 6.94 8.97
CA SER A 429 2.30 7.86 8.19
C SER A 429 3.66 7.26 7.93
N CYS A 430 4.48 7.97 7.14
CA CYS A 430 5.90 7.71 7.06
C CYS A 430 6.60 9.02 7.37
N GLU A 431 7.53 9.00 8.31
CA GLU A 431 8.43 10.14 8.50
C GLU A 431 9.45 10.15 7.36
N VAL A 432 9.78 11.35 6.91
CA VAL A 432 10.68 11.59 5.79
C VAL A 432 11.72 12.62 6.23
N GLU A 433 12.97 12.19 6.29
CA GLU A 433 14.10 13.05 6.63
C GLU A 433 15.03 13.14 5.43
N LEU A 434 15.48 14.34 5.08
CA LEU A 434 16.39 14.57 3.97
C LEU A 434 17.78 14.94 4.50
N PHE A 435 18.79 14.21 4.03
CA PHE A 435 20.20 14.41 4.37
C PHE A 435 20.95 14.87 3.11
N PRO A 436 20.98 16.18 2.82
CA PRO A 436 21.71 16.73 1.68
C PRO A 436 23.21 16.75 1.98
N PHE A 437 24.00 16.32 1.01
CA PHE A 437 25.45 16.36 1.09
C PHE A 437 25.97 17.67 0.49
N PRO A 438 27.00 18.30 1.06
CA PRO A 438 27.53 19.59 0.59
C PRO A 438 28.40 19.42 -0.68
N ILE A 439 27.84 18.80 -1.71
CA ILE A 439 28.48 18.52 -3.00
C ILE A 439 27.57 19.06 -4.09
N LYS A 440 28.11 19.95 -4.92
CA LYS A 440 27.37 20.55 -6.04
C LYS A 440 26.86 19.48 -7.00
N ALA A 441 25.62 19.62 -7.44
CA ALA A 441 25.01 18.80 -8.48
C ALA A 441 24.09 19.66 -9.36
N ALA A 442 23.88 19.25 -10.60
CA ALA A 442 22.86 19.81 -11.47
C ALA A 442 21.44 19.60 -10.90
N ASP A 443 20.57 20.60 -11.02
CA ASP A 443 19.15 20.42 -10.72
C ASP A 443 18.46 19.79 -11.94
N THR A 444 17.90 18.60 -11.74
CA THR A 444 17.17 17.84 -12.77
C THR A 444 15.66 17.87 -12.56
N TYR A 445 15.19 18.66 -11.59
CA TYR A 445 13.78 18.85 -11.31
C TYR A 445 13.17 19.82 -12.31
N ARG A 446 12.01 19.45 -12.86
CA ARG A 446 11.19 20.31 -13.71
C ARG A 446 9.82 20.43 -13.06
N GLU A 447 9.43 21.67 -12.79
CA GLU A 447 8.14 21.99 -12.18
C GLU A 447 6.97 21.54 -13.05
N LYS A 448 5.83 21.35 -12.39
CA LYS A 448 4.55 21.15 -13.09
C LYS A 448 4.23 22.45 -13.82
N PRO A 449 4.06 22.44 -15.14
CA PRO A 449 3.66 23.64 -15.86
C PRO A 449 2.35 24.17 -15.27
N ASP A 450 2.25 25.49 -15.10
CA ASP A 450 1.00 26.12 -14.71
C ASP A 450 -0.07 25.73 -15.74
N GLN A 451 -1.20 25.19 -15.26
CA GLN A 451 -2.40 25.04 -16.07
C GLN A 451 -2.91 26.44 -16.37
N LYS A 452 -2.36 27.10 -17.39
CA LYS A 452 -3.00 28.29 -17.95
C LYS A 452 -4.36 27.83 -18.48
N GLN A 453 -5.41 28.38 -17.85
CA GLN A 453 -6.83 28.17 -18.14
C GLN A 453 -7.16 28.34 -19.61
#